data_AF-A0A8F5VPL9-F1
#
_entry.id   AF-A0A8F5VPL9-F1
#
_cell.length_a   1.000
_cell.length_b   1.000
_cell.length_c   1.000
_cell.angle_alpha   90.00
_cell.angle_beta   90.00
_cell.angle_gamma   90.00
#
_symmetry.space_group_name_H-M   'P 1'
#
loop_
_entity.id
_entity.type
_entity.pdbx_description
1 polymer ?
#
loop_
_entity_poly.entity_id
_entity_poly.type
_entity_poly.pdbx_seq_one_letter_code
_entity_poly.pdbx_strand_id
1 'polypeptide(L)'
;MDFTPEFPNLNRYSGWAIFSLILIGYVILYIINIFLPLDFSFPFEYQNLTSRIWSWTELLLGVGAIMNLFINRAGFSTSGLIRGIILGIISGASHYGMNQSLTDGILTGLLVLVCYVSALTIFRTGHGVPVISFQESPVYILRLILFGIIISVPFACINLGYFYLNQGLLLSPGIIDAIFLACNPAISEEIIFRFFPVILTFALLRNESSDRRTLCAVIFIGVVPHSLNHLPELFVTNPIGAVIMCILTSLLFGLPMCLLQLYKGLPSACGFHWFVDMTRFLAGY
;
A
#
# COMPACT_ATOMS: atom_id res chain seq x y z
N MET A 1 5.34 -36.64 -26.92
CA MET A 1 6.14 -36.10 -25.81
C MET A 1 5.39 -34.88 -25.32
N ASP A 2 4.58 -35.07 -24.27
CA ASP A 2 3.90 -33.96 -23.59
C ASP A 2 4.93 -33.15 -22.80
N PHE A 3 5.22 -31.94 -23.29
CA PHE A 3 5.94 -30.93 -22.54
C PHE A 3 4.93 -30.13 -21.71
N THR A 4 4.41 -30.74 -20.65
CA THR A 4 3.92 -29.97 -19.51
C THR A 4 5.15 -29.45 -18.77
N PRO A 5 5.37 -28.13 -18.66
CA PRO A 5 6.42 -27.62 -17.79
C PRO A 5 6.03 -27.98 -16.36
N GLU A 6 6.76 -28.90 -15.74
CA GLU A 6 6.73 -29.06 -14.29
C GLU A 6 7.21 -27.73 -13.70
N PHE A 7 6.29 -26.97 -13.13
CA PHE A 7 6.64 -25.84 -12.30
C PHE A 7 7.51 -26.37 -11.15
N PRO A 8 8.63 -25.72 -10.81
CA PRO A 8 9.38 -26.09 -9.63
C PRO A 8 8.41 -26.06 -8.44
N ASN A 9 8.27 -27.22 -7.80
CA ASN A 9 7.45 -27.45 -6.63
C ASN A 9 7.75 -26.35 -5.59
N LEU A 10 6.90 -25.33 -5.50
CA LEU A 10 6.87 -24.40 -4.37
C LEU A 10 6.57 -25.14 -3.03
N ASN A 11 6.24 -26.44 -3.12
CA ASN A 11 6.06 -27.43 -2.04
C ASN A 11 7.25 -27.64 -1.08
N ARG A 12 8.34 -26.88 -1.15
CA ARG A 12 9.46 -27.06 -0.20
C ARG A 12 9.26 -26.33 1.12
N TYR A 13 8.41 -25.31 1.17
CA TYR A 13 8.09 -24.54 2.38
C TYR A 13 6.60 -24.22 2.43
N SER A 14 6.00 -24.36 3.63
CA SER A 14 4.61 -23.94 3.86
C SER A 14 4.47 -22.44 3.61
N GLY A 15 3.41 -22.03 2.92
CA GLY A 15 3.01 -20.63 2.74
C GLY A 15 2.89 -19.88 4.07
N TRP A 16 2.48 -20.56 5.15
CA TRP A 16 2.47 -19.98 6.50
C TRP A 16 3.88 -19.68 7.03
N ALA A 17 4.88 -20.49 6.67
CA ALA A 17 6.27 -20.22 7.04
C ALA A 17 6.78 -18.95 6.33
N ILE A 18 6.51 -18.82 5.02
CA ILE A 18 6.88 -17.62 4.25
C ILE A 18 6.16 -16.37 4.78
N PHE A 19 4.85 -16.46 5.02
CA PHE A 19 4.07 -15.38 5.63
C PHE A 19 4.63 -14.97 7.00
N SER A 20 4.96 -15.94 7.85
CA SER A 20 5.55 -15.66 9.18
C SER A 20 6.92 -15.00 9.07
N LEU A 21 7.76 -15.41 8.11
CA LEU A 21 9.06 -14.79 7.86
C LEU A 21 8.91 -13.34 7.40
N ILE A 22 7.91 -13.02 6.57
CA ILE A 22 7.61 -11.64 6.16
C ILE A 22 7.22 -10.80 7.38
N LEU A 23 6.34 -11.31 8.25
CA LEU A 23 5.91 -10.60 9.46
C LEU A 23 7.06 -10.40 10.45
N ILE A 24 7.86 -11.44 10.70
CA ILE A 24 9.03 -11.36 11.59
C ILE A 24 10.04 -10.35 11.03
N GLY A 25 10.30 -10.40 9.71
CA GLY A 25 11.17 -9.45 9.04
C GLY A 25 10.71 -8.00 9.22
N TYR A 26 9.41 -7.73 9.05
CA TYR A 26 8.83 -6.41 9.28
C TYR A 26 8.97 -5.96 10.76
N VAL A 27 8.67 -6.84 11.72
CA VAL A 27 8.80 -6.53 13.15
C VAL A 27 10.25 -6.20 13.51
N ILE A 28 11.22 -6.98 13.03
CA ILE A 28 12.64 -6.71 13.23
C ILE A 28 13.02 -5.36 12.63
N LEU A 29 12.57 -5.08 11.40
CA LEU A 29 12.82 -3.81 10.73
C LEU A 29 12.26 -2.62 11.52
N TYR A 30 11.05 -2.76 12.07
CA TYR A 30 10.41 -1.74 12.91
C TYR A 30 11.16 -1.50 14.21
N ILE A 31 11.60 -2.57 14.88
CA ILE A 31 12.42 -2.49 16.09
C ILE A 31 13.75 -1.80 15.80
N ILE A 32 14.45 -2.21 14.73
CA ILE A 32 15.69 -1.56 14.30
C ILE A 32 15.44 -0.08 14.03
N ASN A 33 14.33 0.28 13.39
CA ASN A 33 13.98 1.67 13.14
C ASN A 33 13.82 2.48 14.44
N ILE A 34 13.36 1.92 15.54
CA ILE A 34 13.27 2.65 16.82
C ILE A 34 14.64 2.83 17.48
N PHE A 35 15.48 1.79 17.46
CA PHE A 35 16.75 1.79 18.20
C PHE A 35 17.92 2.42 17.46
N LEU A 36 17.86 2.48 16.13
CA LEU A 36 18.95 3.00 15.32
C LEU A 36 18.88 4.54 15.27
N PRO A 37 19.96 5.28 15.57
CA PRO A 37 19.97 6.74 15.45
C PRO A 37 19.60 7.20 14.04
N LEU A 38 18.95 8.35 13.88
CA LEU A 38 18.60 8.91 12.57
C LEU A 38 19.84 9.27 11.75
N ASP A 39 20.94 9.59 12.42
CA ASP A 39 22.27 9.85 11.85
C ASP A 39 22.79 8.62 11.08
N PHE A 40 22.28 7.43 11.39
CA PHE A 40 22.44 6.27 10.53
C PHE A 40 21.36 6.30 9.43
N SER A 41 21.74 6.94 8.33
CA SER A 41 20.95 7.12 7.12
C SER A 41 21.41 6.15 6.03
N PHE A 42 20.69 5.03 5.88
CA PHE A 42 20.89 4.09 4.78
C PHE A 42 19.54 3.54 4.28
N PRO A 43 19.32 3.41 2.96
CA PRO A 43 20.16 3.88 1.87
C PRO A 43 20.01 5.38 1.57
N PHE A 44 19.10 6.08 2.26
CA PHE A 44 18.83 7.52 2.10
C PHE A 44 18.97 8.28 3.41
N GLU A 45 19.00 9.61 3.31
CA GLU A 45 18.89 10.51 4.46
C GLU A 45 17.44 10.62 4.92
N TYR A 46 17.22 10.49 6.23
CA TYR A 46 15.89 10.50 6.83
C TYR A 46 15.80 11.58 7.89
N GLN A 47 14.71 12.36 7.83
CA GLN A 47 14.48 13.44 8.79
C GLN A 47 13.80 12.94 10.07
N ASN A 48 13.12 11.79 10.01
CA ASN A 48 12.34 11.26 11.11
C ASN A 48 12.17 9.73 10.98
N LEU A 49 11.67 9.09 12.04
CA LEU A 49 11.57 7.64 12.13
C LEU A 49 10.47 7.10 11.19
N THR A 50 9.40 7.88 10.98
CA THR A 50 8.29 7.56 10.07
C THR A 50 8.79 7.44 8.64
N SER A 51 9.50 8.45 8.13
CA SER A 51 10.02 8.44 6.76
C SER A 51 11.01 7.30 6.54
N ARG A 52 11.85 6.98 7.54
CA ARG A 52 12.76 5.83 7.45
C ARG A 52 12.05 4.49 7.36
N ILE A 53 11.14 4.16 8.29
CA ILE A 53 10.43 2.87 8.24
C ILE A 53 9.54 2.77 7.00
N TRP A 54 8.98 3.90 6.56
CA TRP A 54 8.23 3.98 5.32
C TRP A 54 9.06 3.54 4.13
N SER A 55 10.19 4.21 3.88
CA SER A 55 11.08 3.88 2.76
C SER A 55 11.64 2.47 2.86
N TRP A 56 12.05 2.02 4.05
CA TRP A 56 12.55 0.65 4.22
C TRP A 56 11.48 -0.39 3.89
N THR A 57 10.24 -0.18 4.32
CA THR A 57 9.13 -1.09 4.02
C THR A 57 8.78 -1.05 2.52
N GLU A 58 8.76 0.14 1.91
CA GLU A 58 8.51 0.34 0.48
C GLU A 58 9.54 -0.41 -0.37
N LEU A 59 10.83 -0.28 -0.03
CA LEU A 59 11.94 -0.98 -0.69
C LEU A 59 11.86 -2.50 -0.49
N LEU A 60 11.56 -2.97 0.72
CA LEU A 60 11.42 -4.40 1.01
C LEU A 60 10.30 -5.03 0.17
N LEU A 61 9.16 -4.34 0.07
CA LEU A 61 8.04 -4.77 -0.77
C LEU A 61 8.39 -4.70 -2.26
N GLY A 62 9.15 -3.68 -2.68
CA GLY A 62 9.70 -3.59 -4.03
C GLY A 62 10.60 -4.77 -4.39
N VAL A 63 11.54 -5.14 -3.51
CA VAL A 63 12.41 -6.31 -3.69
C VAL A 63 11.57 -7.59 -3.78
N GLY A 64 10.60 -7.76 -2.88
CA GLY A 64 9.66 -8.90 -2.93
C GLY A 64 8.87 -8.95 -4.24
N ALA A 65 8.44 -7.79 -4.74
CA ALA A 65 7.72 -7.69 -6.01
C ALA A 65 8.61 -8.05 -7.21
N ILE A 66 9.88 -7.61 -7.23
CA ILE A 66 10.86 -8.00 -8.25
C ILE A 66 11.12 -9.51 -8.22
N MET A 67 11.37 -10.07 -7.03
CA MET A 67 11.57 -11.52 -6.86
C MET A 67 10.38 -12.30 -7.42
N ASN A 68 9.16 -11.87 -7.10
CA ASN A 68 7.95 -12.49 -7.62
C ASN A 68 7.83 -12.39 -9.15
N LEU A 69 8.23 -11.27 -9.77
CA LEU A 69 8.22 -11.14 -11.24
C LEU A 69 9.18 -12.13 -11.91
N PHE A 70 10.34 -12.41 -11.31
CA PHE A 70 11.25 -13.43 -11.84
C PHE A 70 10.67 -14.84 -11.73
N ILE A 71 9.99 -15.15 -10.62
CA ILE A 71 9.37 -16.46 -10.36
C ILE A 71 8.13 -16.66 -11.26
N ASN A 72 7.26 -15.66 -11.34
CA ASN A 72 5.96 -15.72 -12.03
C ASN A 72 5.97 -15.03 -13.40
N ARG A 73 7.11 -15.04 -14.09
CA ARG A 73 7.30 -14.36 -15.39
C ARG A 73 6.27 -14.74 -16.47
N ALA A 74 5.71 -15.95 -16.38
CA ALA A 74 4.68 -16.43 -17.30
C ALA A 74 3.35 -15.65 -17.19
N GLY A 75 3.07 -15.03 -16.03
CA GLY A 75 1.90 -14.18 -15.82
C GLY A 75 2.07 -12.74 -16.34
N PHE A 76 3.23 -12.39 -16.90
CA PHE A 76 3.53 -11.04 -17.37
C PHE A 76 2.58 -10.61 -18.50
N SER A 77 2.27 -9.31 -18.54
CA SER A 77 1.44 -8.75 -19.60
C SER A 77 1.78 -7.32 -19.93
N THR A 78 1.91 -7.03 -21.23
CA THR A 78 2.13 -5.69 -21.76
C THR A 78 1.03 -4.71 -21.36
N SER A 79 -0.24 -5.12 -21.32
CA SER A 79 -1.33 -4.25 -20.87
C SER A 79 -1.24 -3.94 -19.38
N GLY A 80 -0.78 -4.89 -18.57
CA GLY A 80 -0.46 -4.67 -17.16
C GLY A 80 0.70 -3.69 -16.97
N LEU A 81 1.77 -3.85 -17.76
CA LEU A 81 2.94 -2.97 -17.76
C LEU A 81 2.56 -1.52 -18.09
N ILE A 82 1.83 -1.29 -19.19
CA ILE A 82 1.41 0.07 -19.60
C ILE A 82 0.62 0.76 -18.48
N ARG A 83 -0.33 0.04 -17.88
CA ARG A 83 -1.13 0.57 -16.76
C ARG A 83 -0.26 0.86 -15.53
N GLY A 84 0.68 -0.02 -15.20
CA GLY A 84 1.65 0.20 -14.13
C GLY A 84 2.51 1.44 -14.38
N ILE A 85 2.94 1.68 -15.63
CA ILE A 85 3.72 2.86 -16.01
C ILE A 85 2.89 4.12 -15.81
N ILE A 86 1.63 4.14 -16.27
CA ILE A 86 0.73 5.29 -16.10
C ILE A 86 0.53 5.60 -14.61
N LEU A 87 0.21 4.59 -13.80
CA LEU A 87 0.03 4.74 -12.35
C LEU A 87 1.30 5.22 -11.67
N GLY A 88 2.46 4.66 -12.04
CA GLY A 88 3.77 5.05 -11.54
C GLY A 88 4.14 6.49 -11.88
N ILE A 89 3.86 6.95 -13.10
CA ILE A 89 4.09 8.35 -13.51
C ILE A 89 3.20 9.29 -12.70
N ILE A 90 1.90 8.99 -12.56
CA ILE A 90 0.97 9.84 -11.81
C ILE A 90 1.41 9.94 -10.34
N SER A 91 1.69 8.79 -9.71
CA SER A 91 2.11 8.73 -8.31
C SER A 91 3.48 9.40 -8.08
N GLY A 92 4.45 9.15 -8.95
CA GLY A 92 5.80 9.73 -8.86
C GLY A 92 5.83 11.24 -9.09
N ALA A 93 5.07 11.73 -10.08
CA ALA A 93 4.93 13.17 -10.32
C ALA A 93 4.23 13.88 -9.14
N SER A 94 3.19 13.24 -8.59
CA SER A 94 2.51 13.72 -7.39
C SER A 94 3.45 13.76 -6.18
N HIS A 95 4.29 12.73 -5.98
CA HIS A 95 5.29 12.70 -4.91
C HIS A 95 6.29 13.85 -5.03
N TYR A 96 6.81 14.06 -6.25
CA TYR A 96 7.71 15.18 -6.54
C TYR A 96 7.06 16.52 -6.18
N GLY A 97 5.75 16.68 -6.42
CA GLY A 97 5.01 17.86 -6.00
C GLY A 97 5.02 18.07 -4.48
N MET A 98 5.03 16.99 -3.68
CA MET A 98 4.99 17.05 -2.22
C MET A 98 6.34 17.42 -1.59
N ASN A 99 7.44 16.86 -2.10
CA ASN A 99 8.76 16.98 -1.46
C ASN A 99 9.85 17.62 -2.33
N GLN A 100 9.53 17.97 -3.58
CA GLN A 100 10.47 18.52 -4.58
C GLN A 100 11.71 17.63 -4.82
N SER A 101 11.62 16.34 -4.49
CA SER A 101 12.69 15.36 -4.65
C SER A 101 12.42 14.50 -5.90
N LEU A 102 13.19 14.75 -6.96
CA LEU A 102 13.08 13.96 -8.19
C LEU A 102 13.41 12.48 -7.95
N THR A 103 14.38 12.22 -7.07
CA THR A 103 14.81 10.86 -6.72
C THR A 103 13.66 10.09 -6.07
N ASP A 104 12.97 10.68 -5.09
CA ASP A 104 11.86 10.02 -4.39
C ASP A 104 10.66 9.85 -5.31
N GLY A 105 10.37 10.83 -6.16
CA GLY A 105 9.31 10.72 -7.17
C GLY A 105 9.57 9.58 -8.16
N ILE A 106 10.79 9.47 -8.69
CA ILE A 106 11.16 8.37 -9.58
C ILE A 106 11.09 7.02 -8.86
N LEU A 107 11.65 6.93 -7.65
CA LEU A 107 11.70 5.70 -6.88
C LEU A 107 10.28 5.19 -6.56
N THR A 108 9.41 6.04 -6.03
CA THR A 108 8.01 5.67 -5.74
C THR A 108 7.27 5.28 -7.01
N GLY A 109 7.46 6.00 -8.12
CA GLY A 109 6.86 5.65 -9.40
C GLY A 109 7.29 4.26 -9.91
N LEU A 110 8.58 3.93 -9.77
CA LEU A 110 9.12 2.61 -10.11
C LEU A 110 8.59 1.52 -9.17
N LEU A 111 8.48 1.78 -7.88
CA LEU A 111 7.95 0.82 -6.90
C LEU A 111 6.46 0.55 -7.13
N VAL A 112 5.67 1.59 -7.45
CA VAL A 112 4.27 1.44 -7.90
C VAL A 112 4.18 0.54 -9.13
N LEU A 113 4.99 0.81 -10.15
CA LEU A 113 5.02 0.00 -11.38
C LEU A 113 5.31 -1.47 -11.06
N VAL A 114 6.40 -1.74 -10.34
CA VAL A 114 6.85 -3.10 -10.06
C VAL A 114 5.85 -3.84 -9.17
N CYS A 115 5.38 -3.25 -8.08
CA CYS A 115 4.38 -3.85 -7.19
C CYS A 115 3.06 -4.13 -7.91
N TYR A 116 2.58 -3.18 -8.73
CA TYR A 116 1.35 -3.37 -9.50
C TYR A 116 1.46 -4.51 -10.51
N VAL A 117 2.51 -4.50 -11.34
CA VAL A 117 2.71 -5.56 -12.34
C VAL A 117 2.91 -6.91 -11.66
N SER A 118 3.67 -6.95 -10.56
CA SER A 118 3.89 -8.16 -9.77
C SER A 118 2.59 -8.74 -9.24
N ALA A 119 1.72 -7.94 -8.63
CA ALA A 119 0.40 -8.38 -8.18
C ALA A 119 -0.46 -8.92 -9.34
N LEU A 120 -0.43 -8.26 -10.52
CA LEU A 120 -1.14 -8.76 -11.70
C LEU A 120 -0.61 -10.09 -12.23
N THR A 121 0.70 -10.33 -12.14
CA THR A 121 1.27 -11.63 -12.56
C THR A 121 0.77 -12.77 -11.68
N ILE A 122 0.65 -12.56 -10.37
CA ILE A 122 0.10 -13.53 -9.40
C ILE A 122 -1.36 -13.86 -9.74
N PHE A 123 -2.16 -12.87 -10.14
CA PHE A 123 -3.54 -13.12 -10.58
C PHE A 123 -3.62 -14.02 -11.80
N ARG A 124 -2.80 -13.73 -12.81
CA ARG A 124 -2.89 -14.38 -14.11
C ARG A 124 -2.34 -15.79 -14.12
N THR A 125 -1.38 -16.10 -13.25
CA THR A 125 -0.95 -17.49 -13.03
C THR A 125 -1.96 -18.31 -12.22
N GLY A 126 -3.14 -17.73 -11.92
CA GLY A 126 -4.26 -18.43 -11.30
C GLY A 126 -4.19 -18.46 -9.78
N HIS A 127 -3.44 -17.54 -9.14
CA HIS A 127 -3.09 -17.58 -7.71
C HIS A 127 -3.76 -16.55 -6.77
N GLY A 128 -4.60 -15.61 -7.24
CA GLY A 128 -5.12 -14.53 -6.37
C GLY A 128 -6.65 -14.46 -6.16
N VAL A 129 -7.09 -13.72 -5.14
CA VAL A 129 -8.49 -13.23 -4.99
C VAL A 129 -8.81 -12.43 -6.24
N PRO A 130 -9.96 -12.57 -6.93
CA PRO A 130 -10.28 -11.73 -8.09
C PRO A 130 -10.56 -10.28 -7.62
N VAL A 131 -9.52 -9.53 -7.30
CA VAL A 131 -9.59 -8.11 -7.01
C VAL A 131 -9.58 -7.38 -8.33
N ILE A 132 -10.68 -6.68 -8.59
CA ILE A 132 -10.77 -5.78 -9.74
C ILE A 132 -9.68 -4.72 -9.60
N SER A 133 -8.83 -4.63 -10.61
CA SER A 133 -7.77 -3.62 -10.72
C SER A 133 -8.12 -2.61 -11.82
N PHE A 134 -7.16 -1.84 -12.31
CA PHE A 134 -7.36 -0.92 -13.44
C PHE A 134 -7.44 -1.64 -14.80
N GLN A 135 -7.98 -2.86 -14.82
CA GLN A 135 -8.06 -3.70 -16.01
C GLN A 135 -9.36 -3.54 -16.82
N GLU A 136 -10.41 -3.07 -16.17
CA GLU A 136 -11.75 -2.90 -16.71
C GLU A 136 -11.89 -1.70 -17.64
N SER A 137 -13.09 -1.52 -18.22
CA SER A 137 -13.39 -0.34 -19.03
C SER A 137 -13.22 0.96 -18.22
N PRO A 138 -12.76 2.07 -18.84
CA PRO A 138 -12.56 3.34 -18.14
C PRO A 138 -13.80 3.85 -17.40
N VAL A 139 -14.99 3.66 -17.99
CA VAL A 139 -16.27 4.05 -17.37
C VAL A 139 -16.53 3.24 -16.09
N TYR A 140 -16.22 1.95 -16.09
CA TYR A 140 -16.39 1.11 -14.90
C TYR A 140 -15.39 1.46 -13.80
N ILE A 141 -14.11 1.70 -14.17
CA ILE A 141 -13.08 2.19 -13.25
C ILE A 141 -13.51 3.51 -12.60
N LEU A 142 -14.01 4.45 -13.38
CA LEU A 142 -14.49 5.74 -12.87
C LEU A 142 -15.64 5.55 -11.86
N ARG A 143 -16.59 4.64 -12.13
CA ARG A 143 -17.67 4.32 -11.18
C ARG A 143 -17.14 3.77 -9.86
N LEU A 144 -16.10 2.91 -9.90
CA LEU A 144 -15.48 2.38 -8.68
C LEU A 144 -14.76 3.47 -7.88
N ILE A 145 -14.04 4.38 -8.55
CA ILE A 145 -13.40 5.53 -7.90
C ILE A 145 -14.46 6.40 -7.22
N LEU A 146 -15.52 6.78 -7.94
CA LEU A 146 -16.62 7.58 -7.40
C LEU A 146 -17.33 6.88 -6.23
N PHE A 147 -17.48 5.55 -6.29
CA PHE A 147 -18.00 4.77 -5.18
C PHE A 147 -17.11 4.90 -3.93
N GLY A 148 -15.79 4.76 -4.08
CA GLY A 148 -14.81 4.99 -3.02
C GLY A 148 -14.92 6.37 -2.39
N ILE A 149 -14.99 7.41 -3.24
CA ILE A 149 -15.16 8.80 -2.82
C ILE A 149 -16.42 8.97 -1.96
N ILE A 150 -17.57 8.45 -2.41
CA ILE A 150 -18.83 8.56 -1.65
C ILE A 150 -18.72 7.91 -0.27
N ILE A 151 -18.12 6.72 -0.20
CA ILE A 151 -17.94 5.99 1.07
C ILE A 151 -16.97 6.72 2.02
N SER A 152 -16.00 7.45 1.47
CA SER A 152 -14.99 8.16 2.26
C SER A 152 -15.47 9.44 2.94
N VAL A 153 -16.59 10.03 2.51
CA VAL A 153 -17.11 11.30 3.07
C VAL A 153 -17.15 11.34 4.60
N PRO A 154 -17.76 10.37 5.32
CA PRO A 154 -17.75 10.38 6.79
C PRO A 154 -16.34 10.28 7.39
N PHE A 155 -15.44 9.53 6.75
CA PHE A 155 -14.06 9.36 7.22
C PHE A 155 -13.22 10.61 6.99
N ALA A 156 -13.43 11.30 5.87
CA ALA A 156 -12.86 12.62 5.60
C ALA A 156 -13.31 13.63 6.67
N CYS A 157 -14.59 13.65 7.05
CA CYS A 157 -15.07 14.51 8.13
C CYS A 157 -14.40 14.19 9.49
N ILE A 158 -14.24 12.90 9.83
CA ILE A 158 -13.53 12.49 11.05
C ILE A 158 -12.06 12.93 11.01
N ASN A 159 -11.39 12.72 9.87
CA ASN A 159 -9.99 13.10 9.67
C ASN A 159 -9.80 14.61 9.82
N LEU A 160 -10.63 15.41 9.14
CA LEU A 160 -10.64 16.86 9.26
C LEU A 160 -10.94 17.33 10.68
N GLY A 161 -11.91 16.71 11.36
CA GLY A 161 -12.22 17.03 12.75
C GLY A 161 -11.03 16.78 13.68
N TYR A 162 -10.30 15.68 13.47
CA TYR A 162 -9.07 15.40 14.21
C TYR A 162 -8.00 16.48 13.98
N PHE A 163 -7.75 16.86 12.72
CA PHE A 163 -6.76 17.91 12.40
C PHE A 163 -7.17 19.27 13.00
N TYR A 164 -8.44 19.64 12.85
CA TYR A 164 -8.97 20.87 13.43
C TYR A 164 -8.75 20.95 14.94
N LEU A 165 -8.98 19.86 15.67
CA LEU A 165 -8.81 19.82 17.12
C LEU A 165 -7.34 19.86 17.57
N ASN A 166 -6.40 19.38 16.74
CA ASN A 166 -4.98 19.32 17.10
C ASN A 166 -4.18 20.54 16.64
N GLN A 167 -4.47 21.07 15.44
CA GLN A 167 -3.65 22.11 14.79
C GLN A 167 -4.46 23.28 14.24
N GLY A 168 -5.80 23.20 14.25
CA GLY A 168 -6.68 24.15 13.56
C GLY A 168 -6.84 23.85 12.06
N LEU A 169 -7.53 24.72 11.33
CA LEU A 169 -7.63 24.67 9.87
C LEU A 169 -6.65 25.68 9.27
N LEU A 170 -5.75 25.20 8.43
CA LEU A 170 -4.79 26.03 7.66
C LEU A 170 -5.12 25.87 6.18
N LEU A 171 -6.12 26.59 5.68
CA LEU A 171 -6.56 26.45 4.29
C LEU A 171 -5.38 26.59 3.32
N SER A 172 -5.14 25.53 2.55
CA SER A 172 -4.08 25.49 1.53
C SER A 172 -4.40 26.42 0.36
N PRO A 173 -3.39 27.05 -0.27
CA PRO A 173 -3.63 28.09 -1.27
C PRO A 173 -4.22 27.60 -2.61
N GLY A 174 -4.36 26.28 -2.87
CA GLY A 174 -4.82 25.79 -4.17
C GLY A 174 -5.54 24.43 -4.18
N ILE A 175 -6.79 24.42 -4.67
CA ILE A 175 -7.56 23.17 -4.89
C ILE A 175 -6.89 22.22 -5.88
N ILE A 176 -6.21 22.77 -6.89
CA ILE A 176 -5.51 21.99 -7.90
C ILE A 176 -4.35 21.22 -7.27
N ASP A 177 -3.60 21.85 -6.37
CA ASP A 177 -2.49 21.21 -5.67
C ASP A 177 -3.00 20.10 -4.77
N ALA A 178 -4.04 20.33 -3.96
CA ALA A 178 -4.62 19.27 -3.12
C ALA A 178 -5.11 18.06 -3.93
N ILE A 179 -5.75 18.29 -5.08
CA ILE A 179 -6.16 17.24 -6.03
C ILE A 179 -4.94 16.45 -6.52
N PHE A 180 -3.88 17.14 -6.91
CA PHE A 180 -2.69 16.53 -7.48
C PHE A 180 -1.86 15.79 -6.43
N LEU A 181 -1.61 16.38 -5.27
CA LEU A 181 -0.80 15.80 -4.19
C LEU A 181 -1.47 14.56 -3.58
N ALA A 182 -2.80 14.52 -3.51
CA ALA A 182 -3.53 13.35 -3.03
C ALA A 182 -3.41 12.12 -3.96
N CYS A 183 -2.96 12.29 -5.21
CA CYS A 183 -2.75 11.18 -6.12
C CYS A 183 -1.62 10.25 -5.67
N ASN A 184 -0.56 10.75 -5.02
CA ASN A 184 0.51 9.90 -4.54
C ASN A 184 0.00 8.89 -3.50
N PRO A 185 -0.46 9.31 -2.29
CA PRO A 185 -0.84 8.37 -1.24
C PRO A 185 -1.96 7.42 -1.70
N ALA A 186 -2.91 7.93 -2.48
CA ALA A 186 -4.00 7.14 -3.04
C ALA A 186 -3.56 6.04 -4.03
N ILE A 187 -2.40 6.17 -4.67
CA ILE A 187 -1.89 5.19 -5.62
C ILE A 187 -0.76 4.37 -4.99
N SER A 188 0.27 5.03 -4.45
CA SER A 188 1.47 4.40 -3.89
C SER A 188 1.09 3.51 -2.72
N GLU A 189 0.31 4.01 -1.77
CA GLU A 189 0.02 3.25 -0.56
C GLU A 189 -0.94 2.10 -0.83
N GLU A 190 -1.97 2.34 -1.65
CA GLU A 190 -2.90 1.28 -2.05
C GLU A 190 -2.17 0.18 -2.82
N ILE A 191 -1.23 0.51 -3.70
CA ILE A 191 -0.54 -0.49 -4.52
C ILE A 191 0.56 -1.20 -3.75
N ILE A 192 1.46 -0.44 -3.13
CA ILE A 192 2.68 -0.96 -2.50
C ILE A 192 2.34 -1.61 -1.17
N PHE A 193 1.63 -0.92 -0.27
CA PHE A 193 1.40 -1.40 1.09
C PHE A 193 0.15 -2.26 1.25
N ARG A 194 -0.79 -2.24 0.29
CA ARG A 194 -2.02 -3.03 0.38
C ARG A 194 -2.15 -4.07 -0.73
N PHE A 195 -2.34 -3.64 -1.98
CA PHE A 195 -2.61 -4.51 -3.12
C PHE A 195 -1.57 -5.61 -3.28
N PHE A 196 -0.30 -5.27 -3.42
CA PHE A 196 0.74 -6.29 -3.59
C PHE A 196 0.82 -7.27 -2.38
N PRO A 197 0.93 -6.82 -1.12
CA PRO A 197 0.98 -7.69 0.05
C PRO A 197 -0.27 -8.57 0.23
N VAL A 198 -1.46 -8.02 -0.02
CA VAL A 198 -2.75 -8.74 0.06
C VAL A 198 -2.78 -9.87 -0.95
N ILE A 199 -2.38 -9.60 -2.19
CA ILE A 199 -2.40 -10.60 -3.26
C ILE A 199 -1.33 -11.66 -3.09
N LEU A 200 -0.13 -11.27 -2.67
CA LEU A 200 0.94 -12.21 -2.32
C LEU A 200 0.50 -13.13 -1.18
N THR A 201 -0.06 -12.57 -0.11
CA THR A 201 -0.47 -13.35 1.08
C THR A 201 -1.59 -14.33 0.75
N PHE A 202 -2.58 -13.91 -0.04
CA PHE A 202 -3.62 -14.83 -0.48
C PHE A 202 -3.04 -15.98 -1.31
N ALA A 203 -2.15 -15.68 -2.26
CA ALA A 203 -1.50 -16.68 -3.10
C ALA A 203 -0.71 -17.72 -2.30
N LEU A 204 -0.04 -17.28 -1.22
CA LEU A 204 0.71 -18.16 -0.32
C LEU A 204 -0.21 -19.09 0.50
N LEU A 205 -1.36 -18.60 0.97
CA LEU A 205 -2.13 -19.29 2.03
C LEU A 205 -3.38 -20.04 1.55
N ARG A 206 -3.92 -19.70 0.38
CA ARG A 206 -5.23 -20.20 -0.09
C ARG A 206 -5.35 -21.72 -0.20
N ASN A 207 -4.24 -22.42 -0.44
CA ASN A 207 -4.24 -23.88 -0.64
C ASN A 207 -3.86 -24.63 0.66
N GLU A 208 -3.47 -23.92 1.72
CA GLU A 208 -2.96 -24.52 2.96
C GLU A 208 -3.87 -24.29 4.16
N SER A 209 -4.90 -23.44 4.04
CA SER A 209 -5.76 -23.09 5.16
C SER A 209 -7.19 -22.79 4.75
N SER A 210 -8.08 -22.80 5.74
CA SER A 210 -9.48 -22.42 5.51
C SER A 210 -9.59 -20.97 5.06
N ASP A 211 -10.60 -20.68 4.25
CA ASP A 211 -10.89 -19.34 3.72
C ASP A 211 -10.90 -18.27 4.81
N ARG A 212 -11.41 -18.60 6.00
CA ARG A 212 -11.44 -17.68 7.15
C ARG A 212 -10.03 -17.32 7.64
N ARG A 213 -9.12 -18.29 7.75
CA ARG A 213 -7.74 -18.03 8.20
C ARG A 213 -6.96 -17.23 7.16
N THR A 214 -7.09 -17.59 5.90
CA THR A 214 -6.52 -16.84 4.77
C THR A 214 -7.03 -15.40 4.78
N LEU A 215 -8.35 -15.18 4.92
CA LEU A 215 -8.94 -13.85 4.96
C LEU A 215 -8.43 -13.03 6.16
N CYS A 216 -8.33 -13.63 7.35
CA CYS A 216 -7.75 -12.96 8.52
C CYS A 216 -6.30 -12.51 8.27
N ALA A 217 -5.46 -13.37 7.68
CA ALA A 217 -4.08 -13.02 7.36
C ALA A 217 -3.97 -11.92 6.30
N VAL A 218 -4.81 -11.98 5.26
CA VAL A 218 -4.90 -10.98 4.20
C VAL A 218 -5.35 -9.62 4.73
N ILE A 219 -6.37 -9.59 5.60
CA ILE A 219 -6.80 -8.34 6.24
C ILE A 219 -5.69 -7.82 7.16
N PHE A 220 -5.06 -8.68 7.95
CA PHE A 220 -4.01 -8.27 8.87
C PHE A 220 -2.83 -7.60 8.13
N ILE A 221 -2.30 -8.26 7.09
CA ILE A 221 -1.14 -7.73 6.34
C ILE A 221 -1.48 -6.44 5.58
N GLY A 222 -2.72 -6.31 5.08
CA GLY A 222 -3.16 -5.13 4.34
C GLY A 222 -3.51 -3.92 5.22
N VAL A 223 -3.52 -4.08 6.54
CA VAL A 223 -3.98 -3.05 7.49
C VAL A 223 -2.89 -2.71 8.50
N VAL A 224 -2.43 -3.68 9.29
CA VAL A 224 -1.67 -3.40 10.52
C VAL A 224 -0.25 -2.90 10.27
N PRO A 225 0.59 -3.54 9.43
CA PRO A 225 1.96 -3.06 9.18
C PRO A 225 1.97 -1.63 8.61
N HIS A 226 1.04 -1.34 7.71
CA HIS A 226 0.94 -0.01 7.13
C HIS A 226 0.51 1.05 8.18
N SER A 227 -0.49 0.76 9.02
CA SER A 227 -0.84 1.66 10.14
C SER A 227 0.33 1.91 11.09
N LEU A 228 1.15 0.90 11.37
CA LEU A 228 2.33 1.03 12.24
C LEU A 228 3.39 1.97 11.65
N ASN A 229 3.54 2.02 10.32
CA ASN A 229 4.53 2.88 9.67
C ASN A 229 4.32 4.38 9.96
N HIS A 230 3.11 4.81 10.33
CA HIS A 230 2.81 6.20 10.72
C HIS A 230 3.13 6.54 12.18
N LEU A 231 3.51 5.55 13.00
CA LEU A 231 3.53 5.68 14.46
C LEU A 231 4.89 5.60 15.17
N PRO A 232 6.07 5.47 14.52
CA PRO A 232 7.31 5.23 15.27
C PRO A 232 7.68 6.37 16.23
N GLU A 233 7.47 7.64 15.88
CA GLU A 233 7.69 8.77 16.81
C GLU A 233 6.74 8.71 18.01
N LEU A 234 5.48 8.33 17.77
CA LEU A 234 4.51 8.20 18.85
C LEU A 234 4.85 7.01 19.74
N PHE A 235 5.40 5.91 19.21
CA PHE A 235 5.89 4.81 20.03
C PHE A 235 7.04 5.21 20.94
N VAL A 236 7.92 6.10 20.49
CA VAL A 236 9.03 6.62 21.32
C VAL A 236 8.52 7.57 22.41
N THR A 237 7.58 8.45 22.07
CA THR A 237 7.13 9.53 22.96
C THR A 237 5.96 9.15 23.87
N ASN A 238 5.03 8.32 23.40
CA ASN A 238 3.86 7.84 24.12
C ASN A 238 3.42 6.44 23.62
N PRO A 239 4.07 5.35 24.10
CA PRO A 239 3.80 3.99 23.64
C PRO A 239 2.34 3.55 23.74
N ILE A 240 1.65 3.93 24.83
CA ILE A 240 0.24 3.58 25.03
C ILE A 240 -0.64 4.32 24.00
N GLY A 241 -0.38 5.61 23.79
CA GLY A 241 -1.02 6.40 22.76
C GLY A 241 -0.80 5.82 21.36
N ALA A 242 0.41 5.34 21.07
CA ALA A 242 0.73 4.69 19.80
C ALA A 242 -0.09 3.42 19.56
N VAL A 243 -0.27 2.57 20.58
CA VAL A 243 -1.12 1.38 20.47
C VAL A 243 -2.59 1.76 20.20
N ILE A 244 -3.11 2.75 20.93
CA ILE A 244 -4.48 3.25 20.72
C ILE A 244 -4.63 3.80 19.30
N MET A 245 -3.70 4.64 18.85
CA MET A 245 -3.73 5.22 17.51
C MET A 245 -3.54 4.16 16.42
N CYS A 246 -2.76 3.11 16.65
CA CYS A 246 -2.66 1.97 15.72
C CYS A 246 -4.02 1.29 15.56
N ILE A 247 -4.73 1.03 16.65
CA ILE A 247 -6.07 0.43 16.59
C ILE A 247 -7.03 1.36 15.85
N LEU A 248 -7.06 2.65 16.19
CA LEU A 248 -7.96 3.62 15.56
C LEU A 248 -7.68 3.80 14.08
N THR A 249 -6.41 4.00 13.69
CA THR A 249 -6.03 4.16 12.28
C THR A 249 -6.27 2.89 11.46
N SER A 250 -6.02 1.71 12.04
CA SER A 250 -6.36 0.43 11.43
C SER A 250 -7.87 0.26 11.25
N LEU A 251 -8.70 0.61 12.23
CA LEU A 251 -10.15 0.41 12.14
C LEU A 251 -10.86 1.47 11.29
N LEU A 252 -10.44 2.73 11.37
CA LEU A 252 -11.09 3.85 10.70
C LEU A 252 -10.62 4.04 9.27
N PHE A 253 -9.36 3.74 8.96
CA PHE A 253 -8.80 4.02 7.63
C PHE A 253 -8.31 2.73 6.95
N GLY A 254 -7.43 1.97 7.60
CA GLY A 254 -6.82 0.78 6.99
C GLY A 254 -7.82 -0.30 6.61
N LEU A 255 -8.70 -0.68 7.53
CA LEU A 255 -9.68 -1.75 7.35
C LEU A 255 -10.72 -1.40 6.27
N PRO A 256 -11.37 -0.22 6.27
CA PRO A 256 -12.28 0.16 5.19
C PRO A 256 -11.62 0.14 3.81
N MET A 257 -10.40 0.66 3.66
CA MET A 257 -9.67 0.61 2.39
C MET A 257 -9.34 -0.82 1.96
N CYS A 258 -8.89 -1.67 2.89
CA CYS A 258 -8.63 -3.08 2.63
C CYS A 258 -9.90 -3.82 2.18
N LEU A 259 -11.04 -3.60 2.85
CA LEU A 259 -12.32 -4.22 2.49
C LEU A 259 -12.83 -3.69 1.14
N LEU A 260 -12.75 -2.39 0.88
CA LEU A 260 -13.09 -1.83 -0.43
C LEU A 260 -12.24 -2.47 -1.54
N GLN A 261 -10.94 -2.59 -1.32
CA GLN A 261 -10.06 -3.27 -2.27
C GLN A 261 -10.49 -4.72 -2.50
N LEU A 262 -10.74 -5.49 -1.44
CA LEU A 262 -11.11 -6.91 -1.54
C LEU A 262 -12.47 -7.14 -2.21
N TYR A 263 -13.47 -6.30 -1.93
CA TYR A 263 -14.86 -6.54 -2.37
C TYR A 263 -15.31 -5.70 -3.56
N LYS A 264 -14.65 -4.59 -3.85
CA LYS A 264 -15.02 -3.64 -4.91
C LYS A 264 -13.89 -3.35 -5.88
N GLY A 265 -12.64 -3.52 -5.45
CA GLY A 265 -11.46 -3.39 -6.29
C GLY A 265 -10.54 -2.24 -5.89
N LEU A 266 -9.28 -2.32 -6.34
CA LEU A 266 -8.24 -1.32 -6.11
C LEU A 266 -8.71 0.11 -6.45
N PRO A 267 -9.41 0.39 -7.58
CA PRO A 267 -9.84 1.76 -7.89
C PRO A 267 -10.76 2.38 -6.83
N SER A 268 -11.56 1.57 -6.13
CA SER A 268 -12.44 2.07 -5.06
C SER A 268 -11.68 2.41 -3.79
N ALA A 269 -10.63 1.65 -3.46
CA ALA A 269 -9.73 1.98 -2.35
C ALA A 269 -8.92 3.25 -2.67
N CYS A 270 -8.38 3.38 -3.89
CA CYS A 270 -7.73 4.60 -4.36
C CYS A 270 -8.66 5.81 -4.29
N GLY A 271 -9.92 5.69 -4.73
CA GLY A 271 -10.89 6.77 -4.66
C GLY A 271 -11.24 7.19 -3.22
N PHE A 272 -11.35 6.22 -2.32
CA PHE A 272 -11.57 6.49 -0.89
C PHE A 272 -10.39 7.26 -0.30
N HIS A 273 -9.17 6.75 -0.50
CA HIS A 273 -7.97 7.34 0.07
C HIS A 273 -7.69 8.73 -0.50
N TRP A 274 -7.79 8.86 -1.82
CA TRP A 274 -7.61 10.13 -2.52
C TRP A 274 -8.49 11.22 -1.93
N PHE A 275 -9.77 10.93 -1.64
CA PHE A 275 -10.66 11.96 -1.12
C PHE A 275 -10.34 12.35 0.33
N VAL A 276 -10.02 11.37 1.20
CA VAL A 276 -9.57 11.67 2.57
C VAL A 276 -8.34 12.58 2.54
N ASP A 277 -7.34 12.24 1.75
CA ASP A 277 -6.10 13.01 1.70
C ASP A 277 -6.25 14.35 0.95
N MET A 278 -7.05 14.40 -0.11
CA MET A 278 -7.37 15.65 -0.81
C MET A 278 -8.05 16.63 0.14
N THR A 279 -9.03 16.17 0.93
CA THR A 279 -9.72 17.05 1.89
C THR A 279 -8.79 17.52 2.99
N ARG A 280 -7.93 16.64 3.51
CA ARG A 280 -6.85 16.99 4.44
C ARG A 280 -5.93 18.06 3.86
N PHE A 281 -5.42 17.86 2.64
CA PHE A 281 -4.53 18.81 1.97
C PHE A 281 -5.21 20.16 1.66
N LEU A 282 -6.52 20.19 1.42
CA LEU A 282 -7.28 21.44 1.31
C LEU A 282 -7.40 22.19 2.65
N ALA A 283 -7.63 21.43 3.72
CA ALA A 283 -7.90 21.96 5.06
C ALA A 283 -6.66 22.34 5.86
N GLY A 284 -5.47 21.99 5.35
CA GLY A 284 -4.19 22.28 5.97
C GLY A 284 -3.45 21.02 6.37
N TYR A 285 -2.21 20.93 5.89
CA TYR A 285 -1.22 19.92 6.20
C TYR A 285 0.12 20.62 6.45
#